data_AF-A0A7Y8JD96-F1
#
_entry.id   AF-A0A7Y8JD96-F1
#
_cell.length_a   1.000
_cell.length_b   1.000
_cell.length_c   1.000
_cell.angle_alpha   90.00
_cell.angle_beta   90.00
_cell.angle_gamma   90.00
#
_symmetry.space_group_name_H-M   'P 1'
#
loop_
_entity.id
_entity.type
_entity.pdbx_description
1 polymer ?
#
loop_
_entity_poly.entity_id
_entity_poly.type
_entity_poly.pdbx_seq_one_letter_code
_entity_poly.pdbx_strand_id
1 'polypeptide(L)'
;MTHDKRLWSRTVFWGVITALLYATLFIEAESVIRLARETPQHPWLVLVPIAIAFAISFTHGAFTGLFWEAMGLKAASKPKTPQTAGQE
;
A
#
# COMPACT_ATOMS: atom_id res chain seq x y z
N MET A 1 3.99 -26.38 1.85
CA MET A 1 4.26 -25.81 3.20
C MET A 1 5.36 -24.77 3.26
N THR A 2 6.36 -24.71 2.35
CA THR A 2 7.39 -23.65 2.36
C THR A 2 6.97 -22.37 1.63
N HIS A 3 6.12 -22.47 0.60
CA HIS A 3 5.56 -21.31 -0.10
C HIS A 3 4.64 -20.46 0.79
N ASP A 4 3.83 -21.11 1.62
CA ASP A 4 2.84 -20.46 2.48
C ASP A 4 3.52 -19.62 3.58
N LYS A 5 4.59 -20.15 4.19
CA LYS A 5 5.36 -19.44 5.22
C LYS A 5 6.03 -18.17 4.69
N ARG A 6 6.56 -18.20 3.46
CA ARG A 6 7.20 -17.03 2.85
C ARG A 6 6.19 -15.95 2.50
N LEU A 7 5.00 -16.32 2.04
CA LEU A 7 3.89 -15.38 1.79
C LEU A 7 3.36 -14.77 3.08
N TRP A 8 3.17 -15.58 4.12
CA TRP A 8 2.75 -15.11 5.45
C TRP A 8 3.76 -14.17 6.10
N SER A 9 5.06 -14.49 6.03
CA SER A 9 6.11 -13.61 6.54
C SER A 9 6.11 -12.24 5.85
N ARG A 10 5.93 -12.21 4.52
CA ARG A 10 5.81 -10.95 3.77
C ARG A 10 4.54 -10.18 4.13
N THR A 11 3.42 -10.88 4.31
CA THR A 11 2.14 -10.27 4.72
C THR A 11 2.25 -9.60 6.08
N VAL A 12 2.81 -10.30 7.06
CA VAL A 12 3.03 -9.77 8.41
C VAL A 12 3.99 -8.58 8.38
N PHE A 13 5.09 -8.68 7.63
CA PHE A 13 6.05 -7.59 7.47
C PHE A 13 5.39 -6.32 6.89
N TRP A 14 4.66 -6.45 5.79
CA TRP A 14 3.93 -5.32 5.19
C TRP A 14 2.80 -4.80 6.09
N GLY A 15 2.15 -5.70 6.85
CA GLY A 15 1.13 -5.33 7.84
C GLY A 15 1.71 -4.50 8.98
N VAL A 16 2.87 -4.89 9.52
CA VAL A 16 3.59 -4.13 10.56
C VAL A 16 4.01 -2.76 10.03
N ILE A 17 4.57 -2.68 8.81
CA ILE A 17 4.93 -1.40 8.20
C ILE A 17 3.71 -0.49 8.04
N THR A 18 2.59 -1.04 7.54
CA THR A 18 1.34 -0.28 7.37
C THR A 18 0.82 0.20 8.72
N ALA A 19 0.81 -0.66 9.74
CA ALA A 19 0.38 -0.31 11.10
C ALA A 19 1.25 0.80 11.71
N LEU A 20 2.58 0.71 11.56
CA LEU A 20 3.51 1.72 12.03
C LEU A 20 3.32 3.06 11.31
N LEU A 21 3.11 3.04 9.99
CA LEU A 21 2.82 4.25 9.21
C LEU A 21 1.54 4.94 9.69
N TYR A 22 0.47 4.19 9.92
CA TYR A 22 -0.77 4.74 10.49
C TYR A 22 -0.55 5.26 11.91
N ALA A 23 0.13 4.50 12.78
CA ALA A 23 0.40 4.93 14.15
C ALA A 23 1.19 6.25 14.18
N THR A 24 2.27 6.35 13.40
CA THR A 24 3.06 7.58 13.29
C THR A 24 2.23 8.74 12.74
N LEU A 25 1.41 8.51 11.70
CA LEU A 25 0.52 9.54 11.18
C LEU A 25 -0.45 10.05 12.27
N PHE A 26 -1.01 9.16 13.07
CA PHE A 26 -1.95 9.54 14.13
C PHE A 26 -1.24 10.25 15.30
N ILE A 27 -0.04 9.84 15.67
CA ILE A 27 0.77 10.49 16.70
C ILE A 27 1.15 11.91 16.26
N GLU A 28 1.57 12.08 15.01
CA GLU A 28 1.99 13.37 14.43
C GLU A 28 0.85 14.09 13.69
N ALA A 29 -0.41 13.69 13.89
CA ALA A 29 -1.55 14.22 13.15
C ALA A 29 -1.68 15.75 13.32
N GLU A 30 -1.45 16.23 14.54
CA GLU A 30 -1.40 17.65 14.88
C GLU A 30 -0.32 18.40 14.08
N SER A 31 0.86 17.80 13.87
CA SER A 31 1.95 18.39 13.08
C SER A 31 1.60 18.45 11.60
N VAL A 32 0.96 17.42 11.05
CA VAL A 32 0.47 17.39 9.66
C VAL A 32 -0.63 18.45 9.44
N ILE A 33 -1.54 18.60 10.41
CA ILE A 33 -2.61 19.61 10.36
C ILE A 33 -2.04 21.03 10.47
N ARG A 34 -1.06 21.27 11.35
CA ARG A 34 -0.36 22.57 11.43
C ARG A 34 0.28 22.95 10.10
N LEU A 35 1.02 22.01 9.50
CA LEU A 35 1.66 22.21 8.21
C LEU A 35 0.65 22.52 7.09
N ALA A 36 -0.51 21.86 7.11
CA ALA A 36 -1.61 22.13 6.18
C ALA A 36 -2.27 23.50 6.42
N ARG A 37 -2.26 24.05 7.64
CA ARG A 37 -2.78 25.39 7.95
C ARG A 37 -1.82 26.51 7.57
N GLU A 38 -0.52 26.24 7.51
CA GLU A 38 0.52 27.18 7.06
C GLU A 38 0.64 27.28 5.53
N THR A 39 -0.10 26.44 4.80
CA THR A 39 -0.21 26.45 3.33
C THR A 39 -0.45 27.83 2.69
N PRO A 40 -1.20 28.79 3.28
CA PRO A 40 -1.37 30.12 2.70
C PRO A 40 -0.06 30.91 2.55
N GLN A 41 0.94 30.64 3.41
CA GLN A 41 2.25 31.30 3.34
C GLN A 41 3.26 30.48 2.52
N HIS A 42 3.08 29.17 2.46
CA HIS A 42 3.96 28.24 1.74
C HIS A 42 3.14 27.19 0.97
N PRO A 43 2.69 27.48 -0.26
CA PRO A 43 1.77 26.62 -1.01
C PRO A 43 2.35 25.24 -1.33
N TRP A 44 3.68 25.08 -1.31
CA TRP A 44 4.34 23.79 -1.50
C TRP A 44 4.15 22.81 -0.32
N LEU A 45 3.80 23.30 0.87
CA LEU A 45 3.58 22.46 2.06
C LEU A 45 2.37 21.52 1.92
N VAL A 46 1.41 21.85 1.04
CA VAL A 46 0.27 20.97 0.72
C VAL A 46 0.72 19.61 0.17
N LEU A 47 1.91 19.55 -0.43
CA LEU A 47 2.47 18.32 -0.99
C LEU A 47 2.82 17.30 0.10
N VAL A 48 3.09 17.73 1.33
CA VAL A 48 3.46 16.85 2.43
C VAL A 48 2.34 15.90 2.84
N PRO A 49 1.12 16.36 3.23
CA PRO A 49 0.01 15.45 3.54
C PRO A 49 -0.40 14.60 2.32
N ILE A 50 -0.28 15.14 1.10
CA ILE A 50 -0.53 14.38 -0.13
C ILE A 50 0.47 13.23 -0.27
N ALA A 51 1.77 13.50 -0.10
CA ALA A 51 2.81 12.48 -0.17
C ALA A 51 2.63 11.41 0.90
N ILE A 52 2.25 11.80 2.12
CA ILE A 52 1.96 10.86 3.21
C ILE A 52 0.76 9.97 2.84
N ALA A 53 -0.32 10.54 2.30
CA ALA A 53 -1.47 9.77 1.84
C ALA A 53 -1.09 8.75 0.76
N PHE A 54 -0.24 9.13 -0.21
CA PHE A 54 0.28 8.21 -1.23
C PHE A 54 1.15 7.10 -0.64
N ALA A 55 2.04 7.43 0.29
CA ALA A 55 2.91 6.43 0.94
C ALA A 55 2.09 5.39 1.72
N ILE A 56 1.08 5.84 2.45
CA ILE A 56 0.15 4.96 3.18
C ILE A 56 -0.68 4.13 2.20
N SER A 57 -1.21 4.74 1.14
CA SER A 57 -1.98 4.02 0.12
C SER A 57 -1.17 2.91 -0.56
N PHE A 58 0.09 3.20 -0.91
CA PHE A 58 0.99 2.21 -1.52
C PHE A 58 1.28 1.03 -0.57
N THR A 59 1.68 1.34 0.66
CA THR A 59 2.03 0.31 1.66
C THR A 59 0.82 -0.53 2.07
N HIS A 60 -0.32 0.12 2.30
CA HIS A 60 -1.58 -0.55 2.59
C HIS A 60 -2.06 -1.42 1.41
N GLY A 61 -1.92 -0.93 0.16
CA GLY A 61 -2.25 -1.71 -1.03
C GLY A 61 -1.38 -2.96 -1.19
N ALA A 62 -0.07 -2.84 -0.95
CA ALA A 62 0.86 -3.97 -0.96
C ALA A 62 0.53 -5.01 0.12
N PHE A 63 0.20 -4.54 1.33
CA PHE A 63 -0.29 -5.40 2.42
C PHE A 63 -1.58 -6.12 2.02
N THR A 64 -2.58 -5.39 1.56
CA THR A 64 -3.91 -5.93 1.22
C THR A 64 -3.82 -6.99 0.13
N GLY A 65 -3.00 -6.79 -0.90
CA GLY A 65 -2.77 -7.82 -1.94
C GLY A 65 -2.17 -9.11 -1.37
N LEU A 66 -1.11 -9.00 -0.56
CA LEU A 66 -0.47 -10.13 0.10
C LEU A 66 -1.39 -10.83 1.11
N PHE A 67 -2.21 -10.05 1.82
CA PHE A 67 -3.20 -10.54 2.77
C PHE A 67 -4.26 -11.42 2.09
N TRP A 68 -4.85 -10.93 1.00
CA TRP A 68 -5.81 -11.72 0.23
C TRP A 68 -5.16 -12.97 -0.38
N GLU A 69 -3.92 -12.87 -0.88
CA GLU A 69 -3.17 -14.02 -1.39
C GLU A 69 -2.86 -15.05 -0.29
N ALA A 70 -2.48 -14.61 0.91
CA ALA A 70 -2.22 -15.47 2.06
C ALA A 70 -3.49 -16.16 2.59
N MET A 71 -4.67 -15.54 2.43
CA MET A 71 -5.97 -16.14 2.73
C MET A 71 -6.50 -17.07 1.62
N GLY A 72 -5.77 -17.19 0.49
CA GLY A 72 -6.18 -18.02 -0.64
C GLY A 72 -7.24 -17.38 -1.54
N LEU A 73 -7.63 -16.12 -1.28
CA LEU A 73 -8.55 -15.35 -2.12
C LEU A 73 -7.73 -14.60 -3.19
N LYS A 74 -7.18 -15.35 -4.15
CA LYS A 74 -6.42 -14.73 -5.24
C LYS A 74 -7.39 -14.10 -6.24
N ALA A 75 -7.16 -12.82 -6.56
CA ALA A 75 -7.90 -12.14 -7.62
C ALA A 75 -7.85 -12.98 -8.91
N ALA A 76 -9.00 -13.08 -9.61
CA ALA A 76 -9.10 -13.83 -10.86
C ALA A 76 -8.00 -13.37 -11.81
N SER A 77 -6.97 -14.20 -11.97
CA SER A 77 -5.90 -13.92 -12.91
C SER A 77 -6.53 -14.11 -14.29
N LYS A 78 -6.68 -13.04 -15.07
CA LYS A 78 -7.13 -13.17 -16.46
C LYS A 78 -6.23 -14.23 -17.12
N PRO A 79 -6.77 -15.31 -17.71
CA PRO A 79 -5.95 -16.25 -18.43
C PRO A 79 -5.19 -15.47 -19.49
N LYS A 80 -3.86 -15.60 -19.50
CA LYS A 80 -3.09 -15.19 -20.68
C LYS A 80 -3.57 -16.08 -21.81
N THR A 81 -4.48 -15.58 -22.64
CA THR A 81 -4.80 -16.19 -23.91
C THR A 81 -3.48 -16.40 -24.64
N PRO A 82 -3.11 -17.64 -25.02
CA PRO A 82 -1.99 -17.86 -25.90
C PRO A 82 -2.27 -17.10 -27.21
N GLN A 83 -1.50 -16.05 -27.50
CA GLN A 83 -1.43 -15.49 -28.85
C GLN A 83 -0.70 -16.52 -29.73
N THR A 84 -1.40 -17.58 -30.12
CA THR A 84 -0.97 -18.51 -31.16
C THR A 84 -2.23 -19.11 -31.79
N ALA A 85 -2.95 -18.29 -32.55
CA ALA A 85 -3.98 -18.75 -33.48
C ALA A 85 -4.01 -17.75 -34.64
N GLY A 86 -3.01 -17.89 -35.51
CA GLY A 86 -2.75 -17.02 -36.65
C GLY A 86 -1.54 -17.50 -37.43
N GLN A 87 -1.42 -18.81 -37.59
CA GLN A 87 -0.56 -19.47 -38.56
C GLN A 87 -1.48 -20.45 -39.30
N GLU A 88 -2.19 -19.95 -40.30
CA GLU A 88 -2.56 -20.65 -41.55
C GLU A 88 -2.69 -19.59 -42.66
#